data_AF-A0A947S8Q9-F1
#
_entry.id   AF-A0A947S8Q9-F1
#
_cell.length_a   1.000
_cell.length_b   1.000
_cell.length_c   1.000
_cell.angle_alpha   90.00
_cell.angle_beta   90.00
_cell.angle_gamma   90.00
#
_symmetry.space_group_name_H-M   'P 1'
#
loop_
_entity.id
_entity.type
_entity.pdbx_description
1 polymer ?
#
loop_
_entity_poly.entity_id
_entity_poly.type
_entity_poly.pdbx_seq_one_letter_code
_entity_poly.pdbx_strand_id
1 'polypeptide(L)' 'MNRMPTITTKLMIRFLHNLGFEQVRQKGSHKFFRHADGRTATVADHKGEDLGKGITNKILKDTEVTKENFLNWSRTN' A
#
# COMPACT_ATOMS: atom_id res chain seq x y z
N MET A 1 14.33 -10.01 -14.04
CA MET A 1 13.75 -9.37 -12.83
C MET A 1 12.67 -8.39 -13.25
N ASN A 2 11.42 -8.63 -12.88
CA ASN A 2 10.30 -7.79 -13.32
C ASN A 2 10.38 -6.42 -12.62
N ARG A 3 10.45 -5.33 -13.39
CA ARG A 3 10.47 -3.98 -12.82
C ARG A 3 9.12 -3.68 -12.18
N MET A 4 9.14 -3.18 -10.94
CA MET A 4 7.92 -2.70 -10.29
C MET A 4 7.39 -1.49 -11.09
N PRO A 5 6.13 -1.54 -11.55
CA PRO A 5 5.52 -0.40 -12.22
C PRO A 5 5.34 0.74 -11.21
N THR A 6 5.08 1.93 -11.74
CA THR A 6 4.67 3.05 -10.91
C THR A 6 3.31 2.75 -10.28
N ILE A 7 3.20 2.93 -8.97
CA ILE A 7 1.99 2.59 -8.20
C ILE A 7 1.36 3.87 -7.68
N THR A 8 0.11 4.12 -8.05
CA THR A 8 -0.63 5.26 -7.52
C THR A 8 -0.95 5.06 -6.04
N THR A 9 -1.00 6.15 -5.27
CA THR A 9 -1.43 6.09 -3.87
C THR A 9 -2.82 5.47 -3.72
N LYS A 10 -3.75 5.81 -4.64
CA LYS A 10 -5.11 5.26 -4.65
C LYS A 10 -5.14 3.74 -4.80
N LEU A 11 -4.31 3.18 -5.68
CA LEU A 11 -4.22 1.73 -5.88
C LEU A 11 -3.71 1.03 -4.62
N MET A 12 -2.69 1.58 -3.98
CA MET A 12 -2.15 1.03 -2.72
C MET A 12 -3.18 1.08 -1.58
N ILE A 13 -3.93 2.18 -1.45
CA ILE A 13 -4.99 2.28 -0.44
C ILE A 13 -6.09 1.23 -0.68
N ARG A 14 -6.55 1.07 -1.94
CA ARG A 14 -7.50 0.00 -2.30
C ARG A 14 -6.97 -1.38 -1.94
N PHE A 15 -5.69 -1.62 -2.21
CA PHE A 15 -5.05 -2.89 -1.90
C PHE A 15 -5.05 -3.17 -0.39
N LEU A 16 -4.70 -2.18 0.43
CA LEU A 16 -4.72 -2.32 1.89
C LEU A 16 -6.12 -2.66 2.41
N HIS A 17 -7.16 -1.98 1.93
CA HIS A 17 -8.54 -2.34 2.29
C HIS A 17 -8.93 -3.76 1.86
N ASN A 18 -8.51 -4.19 0.65
CA ASN A 18 -8.75 -5.57 0.19
C ASN A 18 -8.06 -6.62 1.09
N LEU A 19 -6.93 -6.27 1.71
CA LEU A 19 -6.26 -7.12 2.69
C LEU A 19 -6.88 -7.05 4.09
N GLY A 20 -7.96 -6.27 4.30
CA GLY A 20 -8.60 -6.09 5.60
C GLY A 20 -7.93 -5.04 6.50
N PHE A 21 -7.03 -4.21 5.97
CA PHE A 21 -6.50 -3.07 6.71
C PHE A 21 -7.51 -1.92 6.69
N GLU A 22 -7.69 -1.28 7.85
CA GLU A 22 -8.53 -0.10 7.99
C GLU A 22 -7.68 1.13 8.28
N GLN A 23 -8.08 2.27 7.70
CA GLN A 23 -7.46 3.55 8.02
C GLN A 23 -7.88 3.97 9.43
N VAL A 24 -6.91 4.06 10.34
CA VAL A 24 -7.17 4.39 11.76
C VAL A 24 -6.86 5.85 12.11
N ARG A 25 -6.03 6.53 11.31
CA ARG A 25 -5.60 7.91 11.55
C ARG A 25 -5.04 8.55 10.29
N GLN A 26 -5.08 9.88 10.24
CA GLN A 26 -4.33 10.67 9.28
C GLN A 26 -3.59 11.83 9.99
N LYS A 27 -2.36 12.12 9.56
CA LYS A 27 -1.61 13.34 9.96
C LYS A 27 -0.99 13.97 8.72
N GLY A 28 -1.50 15.13 8.31
CA GLY A 28 -1.12 15.74 7.03
C GLY A 28 -1.47 14.79 5.88
N SER A 29 -0.51 14.55 4.99
CA SER A 29 -0.65 13.60 3.88
C SER A 29 -0.50 12.13 4.28
N HIS A 30 -0.06 11.83 5.51
CA HIS A 30 0.23 10.45 5.90
C HIS A 30 -1.01 9.78 6.49
N LYS A 31 -1.46 8.72 5.81
CA LYS A 31 -2.57 7.86 6.23
C LYS A 31 -2.02 6.61 6.90
N PHE A 32 -2.50 6.31 8.10
CA PHE A 32 -2.09 5.18 8.91
C PHE A 32 -3.16 4.09 8.87
N PHE A 33 -2.72 2.87 8.59
CA PHE A 33 -3.56 1.69 8.43
C PHE A 33 -3.22 0.63 9.47
N ARG A 34 -4.23 -0.07 9.97
CA ARG A 34 -4.08 -1.19 10.92
C ARG A 34 -4.95 -2.37 10.48
N HIS A 35 -4.41 -3.56 10.58
CA HIS A 35 -5.15 -4.81 10.42
C HIS A 35 -5.48 -5.40 11.81
N ALA A 36 -6.53 -6.20 11.90
CA ALA A 36 -7.00 -6.78 13.16
C ALA A 36 -5.96 -7.70 13.84
N ASP A 37 -5.08 -8.33 13.05
CA ASP A 37 -3.97 -9.16 13.53
C ASP A 37 -2.77 -8.37 14.09
N GLY A 38 -2.82 -7.03 14.07
CA GLY A 38 -1.78 -6.16 14.61
C GLY A 38 -0.79 -5.60 13.59
N ARG A 39 -0.81 -6.04 12.31
CA ARG A 39 0.01 -5.42 11.26
C ARG A 39 -0.40 -3.96 11.03
N THR A 40 0.56 -3.12 10.63
CA THR A 40 0.32 -1.70 10.37
C THR A 40 1.05 -1.24 9.11
N ALA A 41 0.49 -0.28 8.40
CA ALA A 41 1.14 0.36 7.25
C ALA A 41 0.92 1.87 7.25
N THR A 42 1.80 2.62 6.60
CA THR A 42 1.64 4.07 6.39
C THR A 42 1.77 4.39 4.90
N VAL A 43 0.81 5.15 4.38
CA VAL A 43 0.77 5.61 2.99
C VAL A 43 0.88 7.13 2.97
N ALA A 44 1.85 7.66 2.24
CA ALA A 44 1.95 9.10 1.99
C ALA A 44 1.08 9.47 0.78
N ASP A 45 0.00 10.22 1.01
CA ASP A 45 -0.97 10.64 -0.01
C ASP A 45 -0.83 12.13 -0.31
N HIS A 46 0.07 12.44 -1.24
CA HIS A 46 0.31 13.79 -1.73
C HIS A 46 -0.66 14.10 -2.87
N LYS A 47 -1.97 14.17 -2.56
CA LYS A 47 -3.04 14.49 -3.53
C LYS A 47 -3.08 13.53 -4.73
N GLY A 48 -2.91 12.23 -4.49
CA GLY A 48 -3.00 11.21 -5.54
C GLY A 48 -1.73 11.01 -6.37
N GLU A 49 -0.59 11.57 -5.96
CA GLU A 49 0.73 11.27 -6.53
C GLU A 49 1.07 9.76 -6.47
N ASP A 50 2.04 9.41 -7.31
CA ASP A 50 2.61 8.07 -7.36
C ASP A 50 3.55 7.79 -6.19
N LEU A 51 3.50 6.55 -5.70
CA LEU A 51 4.43 6.07 -4.70
C LEU A 51 5.76 5.71 -5.35
N GLY A 52 6.84 6.28 -4.79
CA GLY A 52 8.19 5.85 -5.11
C GLY A 52 8.40 4.38 -4.76
N LYS A 53 9.20 3.66 -5.56
CA LYS A 53 9.46 2.21 -5.40
C LYS A 53 9.88 1.80 -3.98
N GLY A 54 10.65 2.65 -3.29
CA GLY A 54 11.07 2.40 -1.91
C GLY A 54 9.89 2.35 -0.94
N ILE A 55 8.94 3.28 -1.09
CA ILE A 55 7.73 3.36 -0.26
C ILE A 55 6.84 2.15 -0.55
N THR A 56 6.62 1.82 -1.82
CA THR A 56 5.84 0.63 -2.20
C THR A 56 6.45 -0.65 -1.60
N ASN A 57 7.75 -0.86 -1.73
CA ASN A 57 8.41 -2.03 -1.16
C ASN A 57 8.32 -2.07 0.37
N LYS A 58 8.41 -0.90 1.03
CA LYS A 58 8.25 -0.81 2.48
C LYS A 58 6.84 -1.22 2.90
N ILE A 59 5.81 -0.69 2.25
CA ILE A 59 4.42 -1.03 2.57
C ILE A 59 4.18 -2.54 2.38
N LEU A 60 4.66 -3.12 1.27
CA LEU A 60 4.53 -4.57 1.04
C LEU A 60 5.24 -5.41 2.12
N LYS A 61 6.38 -4.93 2.62
CA LYS A 61 7.08 -5.58 3.73
C LYS A 61 6.28 -5.46 5.04
N ASP A 62 5.78 -4.27 5.35
CA ASP A 62 5.00 -3.99 6.56
C ASP A 62 3.67 -4.77 6.59
N THR A 63 3.11 -5.08 5.42
CA THR A 63 1.92 -5.93 5.27
C THR A 63 2.22 -7.41 5.05
N GLU A 64 3.49 -7.81 5.04
CA GLU A 64 3.93 -9.19 4.81
C GLU A 64 3.43 -9.79 3.48
N VAL A 65 3.30 -8.94 2.46
CA VAL A 65 2.88 -9.35 1.12
C VAL A 65 4.06 -9.40 0.15
N THR A 66 4.14 -10.47 -0.63
CA THR A 66 5.13 -10.58 -1.69
C THR A 66 4.82 -9.63 -2.85
N LYS A 67 5.87 -9.15 -3.53
CA LYS A 67 5.70 -8.31 -4.73
C LYS A 67 4.85 -9.00 -5.80
N GLU A 68 4.99 -10.31 -5.95
CA GLU A 68 4.23 -11.09 -6.92
C GLU A 68 2.74 -11.10 -6.60
N ASN A 69 2.36 -11.35 -5.34
CA ASN A 69 0.96 -11.33 -4.92
C ASN A 69 0.32 -9.97 -5.18
N PHE A 70 1.03 -8.88 -4.84
CA PHE A 70 0.57 -7.53 -5.13
C PHE A 70 0.41 -7.27 -6.63
N LEU A 71 1.40 -7.65 -7.45
CA LEU A 71 1.34 -7.45 -8.90
C LEU A 71 0.25 -8.28 -9.58
N ASN A 72 -0.02 -9.48 -9.07
CA ASN A 72 -1.11 -10.32 -9.58
C ASN A 72 -2.46 -9.71 -9.22
N TRP A 73 -2.64 -9.22 -7.98
CA TRP A 73 -3.85 -8.51 -7.58
C TRP A 73 -4.06 -7.21 -8.36
N SER A 74 -3.00 -6.43 -8.60
CA SER A 74 -3.11 -5.13 -9.29
C SER A 74 -3.43 -5.25 -10.78
N ARG A 75 -3.26 -6.43 -11.38
CA ARG A 75 -3.62 -6.67 -12.79
C ARG A 75 -5.09 -6.99 -12.98
N THR A 76 -5.80 -7.34 -11.91
CA THR A 76 -7.20 -7.78 -11.93
C THR A 76 -8.15 -6.77 -11.29
N ASN A 77 -7.66 -5.61 -10.83
CA ASN A 77 -8.40 -4.60 -10.04
C ASN A 77 -8.05 -3.15 -10.40
#